data_AF-A0AAN8WH33-F1
#
_entry.id   AF-A0AAN8WH33-F1
#
_cell.length_a   1.000
_cell.length_b   1.000
_cell.length_c   1.000
_cell.angle_alpha   90.00
_cell.angle_beta   90.00
_cell.angle_gamma   90.00
#
_symmetry.space_group_name_H-M   'P 1'
#
loop_
_entity.id
_entity.type
_entity.pdbx_description
1 polymer ?
#
loop_
_entity_poly.entity_id
_entity_poly.type
_entity_poly.pdbx_seq_one_letter_code
_entity_poly.pdbx_strand_id
1 'polypeptide(L)'
;MMYCPLTLRQKFLYSGLKNKISIDELLRSSMGPSSQQSSVTSSLMNLVMQFRKVCNHPELLERREVRSPFTVTPQPYVIPKLIFREAYLLDASPSKHHLLYNKFFIFHPDNIHSTLVKDDIRRRRCFSFLRFIDFSPQQLYETALNGLRYRCMLLMAALQYAKLRFLRSRWMEETKVKLPADKLIAGRKDQLIIDSRMCPPKVNSSDVLSELVFTSHMSSVYTFTDHVIRHIPETMNHRIMRSKKERPLLIEELPDSQALTSESNDPFDNLIKSEPGLIKFEPLDDMESPMSREAKSLEKIGSPSKGSGSPHKGGGSHKSSHKRSSSGSKHSSRKHSIKKEPTNGIPENVELGSDSFILLPEFPHIERPAMVRSCLPTNLPAFLMHTCSKAQSLEKAIYCHDRTAEWWGVRSHHSDTPDGLACILQGSPQLDMEWRTRKQSFASPEVGGLRASYPRLGWSRILIPDKHSLIMDAGKLYVLDTLLSQLKAGGHRVLIYSQMTKMIDLLE
;
A
#
# COMPACT_ATOMS: atom_id res chain seq x y z
N MET A 1 13.42 32.13 26.70
CA MET A 1 12.56 32.04 25.49
C MET A 1 13.01 30.83 24.67
N MET A 2 12.19 30.34 23.73
CA MET A 2 12.60 29.27 22.81
C MET A 2 12.44 29.72 21.36
N TYR A 3 13.47 29.54 20.55
CA TYR A 3 13.45 29.80 19.11
C TYR A 3 12.90 28.57 18.37
N CYS A 4 11.89 28.77 17.53
CA CYS A 4 11.30 27.73 16.70
C CYS A 4 11.58 28.02 15.22
N PRO A 5 12.19 27.10 14.45
CA PRO A 5 12.42 27.31 13.02
C PRO A 5 11.12 27.25 12.22
N LEU A 6 11.05 28.01 11.11
CA LEU A 6 9.94 27.95 10.16
C LEU A 6 10.00 26.67 9.31
N THR A 7 8.86 26.02 9.10
CA THR A 7 8.74 24.85 8.21
C THR A 7 8.90 25.22 6.74
N LEU A 8 9.04 24.22 5.87
CA LEU A 8 9.09 24.43 4.40
C LEU A 8 7.85 25.20 3.90
N ARG A 9 6.65 24.82 4.36
CA ARG A 9 5.40 25.49 3.99
C ARG A 9 5.34 26.93 4.50
N GLN A 10 5.76 27.16 5.76
CA GLN A 10 5.85 28.52 6.30
C GLN A 10 6.85 29.38 5.53
N LYS A 11 8.05 28.86 5.21
CA LYS A 11 9.07 29.55 4.41
C LYS A 11 8.55 29.92 3.02
N PHE A 12 7.86 29.00 2.33
CA PHE A 12 7.27 29.24 1.02
C PHE A 12 6.19 30.33 1.03
N LEU A 13 5.26 30.29 2.01
CA LEU A 13 4.25 31.34 2.15
C LEU A 13 4.87 32.68 2.55
N TYR A 14 5.89 32.66 3.42
CA TYR A 14 6.61 33.86 3.84
C TYR A 14 7.37 34.51 2.67
N SER A 15 8.07 33.73 1.84
CA SER A 15 8.72 34.26 0.63
C SER A 15 7.69 34.72 -0.40
N GLY A 16 6.56 34.01 -0.56
CA GLY A 16 5.46 34.45 -1.41
C GLY A 16 4.83 35.78 -0.97
N LEU A 17 4.73 36.04 0.33
CA LEU A 17 4.33 37.35 0.87
C LEU A 17 5.42 38.40 0.66
N LYS A 18 6.69 38.07 0.92
CA LYS A 18 7.83 38.99 0.71
C LYS A 18 7.93 39.45 -0.75
N ASN A 19 7.73 38.54 -1.70
CA ASN A 19 7.80 38.85 -3.14
C ASN A 19 6.61 39.69 -3.65
N LYS A 20 5.51 39.77 -2.88
CA LYS A 20 4.39 40.69 -3.17
C LYS A 20 4.65 42.11 -2.68
N ILE A 21 5.76 42.36 -1.97
CA ILE A 21 6.17 43.70 -1.57
C ILE A 21 6.92 44.34 -2.73
N SER A 22 6.21 45.15 -3.50
CA SER A 22 6.74 46.08 -4.50
C SER A 22 7.61 47.13 -3.79
N ILE A 23 8.94 47.00 -3.87
CA ILE A 23 9.88 47.98 -3.32
C ILE A 23 9.62 49.38 -3.93
N ASP A 24 9.28 49.43 -5.22
CA ASP A 24 8.90 50.67 -5.91
C ASP A 24 7.65 51.34 -5.32
N GLU A 25 6.70 50.58 -4.77
CA GLU A 25 5.49 51.13 -4.16
C GLU A 25 5.79 51.70 -2.76
N LEU A 26 6.68 51.05 -2.02
CA LEU A 26 7.23 51.58 -0.77
C LEU A 26 8.06 52.85 -1.00
N LEU A 27 8.95 52.86 -2.01
CA LEU A 27 9.78 54.03 -2.32
C LEU A 27 8.98 55.20 -2.90
N ARG A 28 7.97 54.93 -3.73
CA ARG A 28 7.04 55.99 -4.21
C ARG A 28 6.19 56.56 -3.07
N SER A 29 5.96 55.80 -1.98
CA SER A 29 5.21 56.27 -0.81
C SER A 29 5.98 57.25 0.09
N SER A 30 7.33 57.22 0.11
CA SER A 30 8.14 58.19 0.87
C SER A 30 8.31 59.54 0.15
N MET A 31 8.00 59.60 -1.15
CA MET A 31 8.15 60.79 -2.01
C MET A 31 6.81 61.37 -2.47
N GLY A 32 5.68 60.76 -2.09
CA GLY A 32 4.33 61.17 -2.51
C GLY A 32 3.64 62.18 -1.57
N PRO A 33 2.61 62.90 -2.05
CA PRO A 33 1.87 63.87 -1.24
C PRO A 33 1.11 63.21 -0.08
N SER A 34 0.93 63.96 1.01
CA SER A 34 0.44 63.49 2.32
C SER A 34 -0.92 62.79 2.33
N SER A 35 -1.77 63.01 1.32
CA SER A 35 -3.06 62.32 1.20
C SER A 35 -2.95 60.83 0.83
N GLN A 36 -1.83 60.38 0.28
CA GLN A 36 -1.58 58.97 -0.08
C GLN A 36 -0.88 58.16 1.04
N GLN A 37 -0.39 58.80 2.11
CA GLN A 37 0.32 58.11 3.20
C GLN A 37 -0.59 57.23 4.09
N SER A 38 -1.87 57.57 4.23
CA SER A 38 -2.81 56.86 5.11
C SER A 38 -3.27 55.49 4.55
N SER A 39 -3.41 55.38 3.22
CA SER A 39 -3.77 54.10 2.58
C SER A 39 -2.60 53.11 2.64
N VAL A 40 -1.37 53.56 2.37
CA VAL A 40 -0.17 52.71 2.37
C VAL A 40 0.17 52.20 3.77
N THR A 41 0.05 53.02 4.81
CA THR A 41 0.28 52.59 6.21
C THR A 41 -0.70 51.52 6.67
N SER A 42 -1.97 51.59 6.25
CA SER A 42 -2.96 50.54 6.51
C SER A 42 -2.64 49.23 5.76
N SER A 43 -2.18 49.31 4.51
CA SER A 43 -1.73 48.16 3.71
C SER A 43 -0.49 47.50 4.31
N LEU A 44 0.49 48.28 4.78
CA LEU A 44 1.66 47.81 5.50
C LEU A 44 1.28 47.08 6.80
N MET A 45 0.37 47.64 7.59
CA MET A 45 -0.10 46.99 8.83
C MET A 45 -0.81 45.66 8.53
N ASN A 46 -1.62 45.59 7.48
CA ASN A 46 -2.22 44.34 7.00
C ASN A 46 -1.15 43.30 6.61
N LEU A 47 -0.07 43.73 5.97
CA LEU A 47 1.02 42.86 5.51
C LEU A 47 1.87 42.35 6.70
N VAL A 48 2.19 43.21 7.67
CA VAL A 48 2.82 42.81 8.96
C VAL A 48 1.93 41.80 9.70
N MET A 49 0.60 42.00 9.71
CA MET A 49 -0.34 41.05 10.30
C MET A 49 -0.41 39.72 9.54
N GLN A 50 -0.19 39.70 8.22
CA GLN A 50 -0.07 38.46 7.44
C GLN A 50 1.24 37.70 7.76
N PHE A 51 2.38 38.39 7.86
CA PHE A 51 3.63 37.77 8.31
C PHE A 51 3.48 37.16 9.71
N ARG A 52 2.87 37.88 10.66
CA ARG A 52 2.57 37.36 12.01
C ARG A 52 1.71 36.10 11.97
N LYS A 53 0.71 36.02 11.07
CA LYS A 53 -0.12 34.82 10.87
C LYS A 53 0.71 33.64 10.39
N VAL A 54 1.49 33.79 9.32
CA VAL A 54 2.33 32.70 8.76
C VAL A 54 3.35 32.18 9.78
N CYS A 55 4.01 33.08 10.51
CA CYS A 55 4.98 32.71 11.55
C CYS A 55 4.35 32.01 12.77
N ASN A 56 3.04 32.19 13.00
CA ASN A 56 2.30 31.42 14.00
C ASN A 56 1.86 30.07 13.43
N HIS A 57 1.06 30.08 12.37
CA HIS A 57 0.55 28.88 11.72
C HIS A 57 0.09 29.17 10.27
N PRO A 58 0.49 28.38 9.25
CA PRO A 58 0.16 28.68 7.86
C PRO A 58 -1.36 28.68 7.57
N GLU A 59 -2.15 27.85 8.26
CA GLU A 59 -3.63 27.85 8.09
C GLU A 59 -4.34 29.13 8.55
N LEU A 60 -3.68 29.99 9.33
CA LEU A 60 -4.24 31.31 9.67
C LEU A 60 -4.24 32.27 8.46
N LEU A 61 -3.46 31.94 7.42
CA LEU A 61 -3.45 32.62 6.13
C LEU A 61 -4.21 31.78 5.08
N GLU A 62 -3.79 30.53 4.88
CA GLU A 62 -4.25 29.65 3.81
C GLU A 62 -4.45 28.22 4.35
N ARG A 63 -5.71 27.79 4.46
CA ARG A 63 -6.06 26.44 4.92
C ARG A 63 -5.61 25.39 3.91
N ARG A 64 -5.31 24.17 4.37
CA ARG A 64 -4.97 23.08 3.45
C ARG A 64 -6.24 22.57 2.77
N GLU A 65 -6.33 22.73 1.47
CA GLU A 65 -7.52 22.31 0.71
C GLU A 65 -7.67 20.79 0.63
N VAL A 66 -8.92 20.32 0.61
CA VAL A 66 -9.27 18.95 0.24
C VAL A 66 -8.97 18.77 -1.25
N ARG A 67 -8.19 17.74 -1.60
CA ARG A 67 -7.79 17.47 -2.99
C ARG A 67 -8.62 16.34 -3.59
N SER A 68 -9.10 16.54 -4.81
CA SER A 68 -9.74 15.50 -5.61
C SER A 68 -9.13 15.47 -7.02
N PRO A 69 -9.14 14.33 -7.73
CA PRO A 69 -8.78 14.30 -9.15
C PRO A 69 -9.69 15.20 -9.97
N PHE A 70 -9.13 15.87 -10.96
CA PHE A 70 -9.93 16.58 -11.96
C PHE A 70 -10.69 15.58 -12.82
N THR A 71 -12.03 15.67 -12.82
CA THR A 71 -12.89 14.73 -13.56
C THR A 71 -13.32 15.35 -14.87
N VAL A 72 -12.96 14.71 -15.99
CA VAL A 72 -13.36 15.13 -17.34
C VAL A 72 -14.54 14.29 -17.81
N THR A 73 -15.62 14.96 -18.21
CA THR A 73 -16.76 14.40 -18.94
C THR A 73 -16.50 14.51 -20.44
N PRO A 74 -16.13 13.43 -21.17
CA PRO A 74 -16.02 13.50 -22.62
C PRO A 74 -17.40 13.69 -23.26
N GLN A 75 -17.46 14.42 -24.38
CA GLN A 75 -18.69 14.54 -25.16
C GLN A 75 -19.13 13.15 -25.67
N PRO A 76 -20.43 12.79 -25.62
CA PRO A 76 -20.90 11.50 -26.08
C PRO A 76 -20.59 11.26 -27.57
N TYR A 77 -20.39 9.99 -27.93
CA TYR A 77 -20.21 9.59 -29.32
C TYR A 77 -21.58 9.40 -29.99
N VAL A 78 -21.90 10.26 -30.95
CA VAL A 78 -23.16 10.22 -31.69
C VAL A 78 -23.07 9.17 -32.80
N ILE A 79 -23.87 8.10 -32.69
CA ILE A 79 -23.98 7.03 -33.69
C ILE A 79 -25.27 7.22 -34.52
N PRO A 80 -25.17 7.22 -35.87
CA PRO A 80 -26.34 7.19 -36.75
C PRO A 80 -27.23 5.95 -36.50
N LYS A 81 -28.55 6.17 -36.50
CA LYS A 81 -29.57 5.14 -36.20
C LYS A 81 -29.44 3.85 -37.02
N LEU A 82 -29.06 3.97 -38.30
CA LEU A 82 -28.84 2.82 -39.18
C LEU A 82 -27.72 1.91 -38.66
N ILE A 83 -26.56 2.49 -38.34
CA ILE A 83 -25.39 1.78 -37.81
C ILE A 83 -25.72 1.14 -36.46
N PHE A 84 -26.46 1.84 -35.59
CA PHE A 84 -26.87 1.27 -34.31
C PHE A 84 -27.74 0.01 -34.47
N ARG A 85 -28.72 0.04 -35.39
CA ARG A 85 -29.62 -1.10 -35.64
C ARG A 85 -28.94 -2.26 -36.35
N GLU A 86 -28.24 -2.01 -37.45
CA GLU A 86 -27.78 -3.07 -38.34
C GLU A 86 -26.40 -3.63 -37.95
N ALA A 87 -25.51 -2.79 -37.39
CA ALA A 87 -24.15 -3.20 -37.03
C ALA A 87 -23.95 -3.38 -35.52
N TYR A 88 -24.50 -2.48 -34.69
CA TYR A 88 -24.15 -2.45 -33.26
C TYR A 88 -24.96 -3.41 -32.39
N LEU A 89 -26.27 -3.53 -32.61
CA LEU A 89 -27.12 -4.47 -31.86
C LEU A 89 -26.81 -5.96 -32.15
N LEU A 90 -25.97 -6.25 -33.15
CA LEU A 90 -25.72 -7.59 -33.66
C LEU A 90 -27.03 -8.37 -33.91
N ASP A 91 -27.98 -7.72 -34.60
CA ASP A 91 -29.07 -8.39 -35.32
C ASP A 91 -28.49 -9.15 -36.54
N ALA A 92 -27.53 -10.03 -36.26
CA ALA A 92 -27.05 -11.04 -37.15
C ALA A 92 -28.25 -11.91 -37.50
N SER A 93 -28.79 -11.69 -38.72
CA SER A 93 -29.95 -12.36 -39.31
C SER A 93 -30.33 -13.64 -38.55
N PRO A 94 -31.43 -13.68 -37.78
CA PRO A 94 -31.62 -14.68 -36.72
C PRO A 94 -31.59 -16.12 -37.24
N SER A 95 -31.90 -16.32 -38.53
CA SER A 95 -31.69 -17.56 -39.28
C SER A 95 -30.24 -18.07 -39.27
N LYS A 96 -29.24 -17.21 -39.56
CA LYS A 96 -27.81 -17.60 -39.53
C LYS A 96 -27.34 -17.88 -38.10
N HIS A 97 -27.72 -17.03 -37.14
CA HIS A 97 -27.35 -17.23 -35.73
C HIS A 97 -27.93 -18.54 -35.19
N HIS A 98 -29.21 -18.82 -35.48
CA HIS A 98 -29.86 -20.08 -35.11
C HIS A 98 -29.16 -21.29 -35.76
N LEU A 99 -28.85 -21.25 -37.06
CA LEU A 99 -28.15 -22.36 -37.71
C LEU A 99 -26.76 -22.63 -37.10
N LEU A 100 -25.99 -21.59 -36.78
CA LEU A 100 -24.63 -21.71 -36.25
C LEU A 100 -24.58 -22.18 -34.79
N TYR A 101 -25.41 -21.61 -33.91
CA TYR A 101 -25.37 -21.88 -32.47
C TYR A 101 -26.35 -22.96 -31.98
N ASN A 102 -27.29 -23.38 -32.83
CA ASN A 102 -28.14 -24.55 -32.59
C ASN A 102 -27.61 -25.77 -33.37
N LYS A 103 -27.77 -25.76 -34.70
CA LYS A 103 -27.63 -26.98 -35.53
C LYS A 103 -26.19 -27.36 -35.88
N PHE A 104 -25.37 -26.40 -36.27
CA PHE A 104 -23.96 -26.62 -36.64
C PHE A 104 -22.98 -26.48 -35.47
N PHE A 105 -23.49 -26.30 -34.25
CA PHE A 105 -22.66 -26.09 -33.08
C PHE A 105 -22.02 -27.38 -32.60
N ILE A 106 -20.69 -27.44 -32.59
CA ILE A 106 -19.92 -28.64 -32.21
C ILE A 106 -20.20 -29.04 -30.76
N PHE A 107 -20.41 -28.05 -29.88
CA PHE A 107 -20.72 -28.28 -28.46
C PHE A 107 -22.22 -28.46 -28.17
N HIS A 108 -23.07 -28.65 -29.18
CA HIS A 108 -24.48 -28.99 -28.93
C HIS A 108 -24.57 -30.34 -28.19
N PRO A 109 -25.42 -30.50 -27.16
CA PRO A 109 -25.48 -31.71 -26.35
C PRO A 109 -25.67 -32.99 -27.18
N ASP A 110 -26.54 -32.97 -28.19
CA ASP A 110 -26.79 -34.12 -29.08
C ASP A 110 -25.59 -34.46 -29.98
N ASN A 111 -24.83 -33.46 -30.42
CA ASN A 111 -23.62 -33.65 -31.23
C ASN A 111 -22.51 -34.29 -30.37
N ILE A 112 -22.37 -33.85 -29.12
CA ILE A 112 -21.47 -34.46 -28.13
C ILE A 112 -21.92 -35.90 -27.83
N HIS A 113 -23.21 -36.11 -27.53
CA HIS A 113 -23.75 -37.42 -27.13
C HIS A 113 -23.67 -38.46 -28.26
N SER A 114 -24.05 -38.09 -29.48
CA SER A 114 -23.94 -38.97 -30.65
C SER A 114 -22.49 -39.31 -31.01
N THR A 115 -21.52 -38.45 -30.65
CA THR A 115 -20.08 -38.76 -30.76
C THR A 115 -19.59 -39.66 -29.61
N LEU A 116 -20.21 -39.58 -28.44
CA LEU A 116 -19.86 -40.36 -27.25
C LEU A 116 -20.42 -41.79 -27.25
N VAL A 117 -21.58 -42.04 -27.86
CA VAL A 117 -22.29 -43.33 -27.74
C VAL A 117 -22.00 -44.33 -28.87
N LYS A 118 -21.72 -43.89 -30.11
CA LYS A 118 -21.57 -44.79 -31.28
C LYS A 118 -20.49 -45.88 -31.08
N ASP A 119 -20.88 -47.14 -31.22
CA ASP A 119 -20.13 -48.36 -30.81
C ASP A 119 -18.86 -48.72 -31.61
N ASP A 120 -18.20 -47.76 -32.27
CA ASP A 120 -16.90 -47.97 -32.91
C ASP A 120 -15.77 -48.10 -31.86
N ILE A 121 -15.52 -49.33 -31.41
CA ILE A 121 -14.57 -49.72 -30.34
C ILE A 121 -13.15 -49.15 -30.51
N ARG A 122 -12.72 -48.81 -31.73
CA ARG A 122 -11.33 -48.44 -32.07
C ARG A 122 -11.10 -46.95 -32.40
N ARG A 123 -12.11 -46.08 -32.35
CA ARG A 123 -11.96 -44.66 -32.73
C ARG A 123 -11.73 -43.76 -31.51
N ARG A 124 -10.72 -42.88 -31.59
CA ARG A 124 -10.51 -41.80 -30.60
C ARG A 124 -11.67 -40.80 -30.70
N ARG A 125 -12.53 -40.75 -29.68
CA ARG A 125 -13.68 -39.81 -29.59
C ARG A 125 -13.22 -38.48 -28.99
N CYS A 126 -13.46 -37.35 -29.67
CA CYS A 126 -12.96 -36.03 -29.25
C CYS A 126 -13.38 -35.62 -27.82
N PHE A 127 -14.62 -35.92 -27.43
CA PHE A 127 -15.17 -35.55 -26.11
C PHE A 127 -15.08 -36.66 -25.05
N SER A 128 -14.32 -37.74 -25.31
CA SER A 128 -14.17 -38.86 -24.36
C SER A 128 -13.70 -38.44 -22.97
N PHE A 129 -12.83 -37.42 -22.89
CA PHE A 129 -12.34 -36.86 -21.63
C PHE A 129 -13.46 -36.28 -20.74
N LEU A 130 -14.57 -35.82 -21.32
CA LEU A 130 -15.68 -35.19 -20.59
C LEU A 130 -16.36 -36.15 -19.60
N ARG A 131 -16.21 -37.47 -19.78
CA ARG A 131 -16.68 -38.48 -18.82
C ARG A 131 -15.83 -38.54 -17.54
N PHE A 132 -14.58 -38.07 -17.60
CA PHE A 132 -13.58 -38.10 -16.52
C PHE A 132 -13.32 -36.72 -15.88
N ILE A 133 -14.07 -35.68 -16.31
CA ILE A 133 -14.14 -34.35 -15.72
C ILE A 133 -15.55 -34.16 -15.14
N ASP A 134 -15.72 -33.45 -14.02
CA ASP A 134 -17.04 -33.14 -13.45
C ASP A 134 -17.69 -31.98 -14.20
N PHE A 135 -18.02 -32.26 -15.46
CA PHE A 135 -18.58 -31.29 -16.39
C PHE A 135 -19.50 -32.00 -17.36
N SER A 136 -20.76 -31.57 -17.43
CA SER A 136 -21.76 -32.19 -18.30
C SER A 136 -21.73 -31.61 -19.72
N PRO A 137 -22.20 -32.35 -20.75
CA PRO A 137 -22.38 -31.81 -22.10
C PRO A 137 -23.27 -30.54 -22.13
N GLN A 138 -24.30 -30.49 -21.29
CA GLN A 138 -25.17 -29.32 -21.15
C GLN A 138 -24.42 -28.10 -20.58
N GLN A 139 -23.61 -28.30 -19.53
CA GLN A 139 -22.80 -27.23 -18.96
C GLN A 139 -21.72 -26.75 -19.95
N LEU A 140 -21.16 -27.64 -20.79
CA LEU A 140 -20.23 -27.25 -21.86
C LEU A 140 -20.92 -26.38 -22.93
N TYR A 141 -22.14 -26.74 -23.33
CA TYR A 141 -22.97 -25.94 -24.23
C TYR A 141 -23.26 -24.56 -23.64
N GLU A 142 -23.75 -24.49 -22.40
CA GLU A 142 -24.05 -23.24 -21.69
C GLU A 142 -22.80 -22.38 -21.45
N THR A 143 -21.65 -22.97 -21.12
CA THR A 143 -20.36 -22.27 -20.98
C THR A 143 -19.85 -21.65 -22.29
N ALA A 144 -20.17 -22.28 -23.42
CA ALA A 144 -19.77 -21.80 -24.73
C ALA A 144 -20.68 -20.65 -25.22
N LEU A 145 -22.00 -20.72 -24.97
CA LEU A 145 -22.97 -19.69 -25.38
C LEU A 145 -23.12 -18.53 -24.38
N ASN A 146 -23.31 -18.82 -23.08
CA ASN A 146 -23.58 -17.81 -22.03
C ASN A 146 -22.31 -17.05 -21.56
N GLY A 147 -21.21 -17.20 -22.30
CA GLY A 147 -19.99 -16.40 -22.17
C GLY A 147 -19.34 -16.44 -20.77
N LEU A 148 -18.81 -15.28 -20.36
CA LEU A 148 -18.02 -15.17 -19.13
C LEU A 148 -18.84 -15.35 -17.85
N ARG A 149 -20.09 -14.86 -17.78
CA ARG A 149 -20.93 -14.95 -16.57
C ARG A 149 -21.11 -16.39 -16.12
N TYR A 150 -21.47 -17.28 -17.03
CA TYR A 150 -21.65 -18.69 -16.70
C TYR A 150 -20.33 -19.37 -16.29
N ARG A 151 -19.22 -19.02 -16.95
CA ARG A 151 -17.87 -19.48 -16.56
C ARG A 151 -17.48 -19.04 -15.14
N CYS A 152 -17.81 -17.82 -14.74
CA CYS A 152 -17.56 -17.34 -13.38
C CYS A 152 -18.38 -18.11 -12.35
N MET A 153 -19.68 -18.33 -12.59
CA MET A 153 -20.53 -19.14 -11.69
C MET A 153 -20.03 -20.59 -11.58
N LEU A 154 -19.67 -21.21 -12.71
CA LEU A 154 -19.08 -22.54 -12.77
C LEU A 154 -17.75 -22.61 -12.02
N LEU A 155 -16.88 -21.60 -12.17
CA LEU A 155 -15.60 -21.53 -11.47
C LEU A 155 -15.81 -21.43 -9.94
N MET A 156 -16.77 -20.63 -9.48
CA MET A 156 -17.10 -20.56 -8.04
C MET A 156 -17.63 -21.90 -7.51
N ALA A 157 -18.49 -22.59 -8.26
CA ALA A 157 -18.94 -23.93 -7.91
C ALA A 157 -17.77 -24.94 -7.90
N ALA A 158 -16.84 -24.85 -8.85
CA ALA A 158 -15.64 -25.70 -8.90
C ALA A 158 -14.68 -25.44 -7.73
N LEU A 159 -14.54 -24.19 -7.26
CA LEU A 159 -13.77 -23.84 -6.07
C LEU A 159 -14.40 -24.41 -4.78
N GLN A 160 -15.72 -24.32 -4.63
CA GLN A 160 -16.45 -24.98 -3.54
C GLN A 160 -16.28 -26.51 -3.59
N TYR A 161 -16.41 -27.09 -4.78
CA TYR A 161 -16.23 -28.52 -5.00
C TYR A 161 -14.79 -28.98 -4.72
N ALA A 162 -13.77 -28.16 -5.01
CA ALA A 162 -12.37 -28.47 -4.69
C ALA A 162 -12.14 -28.70 -3.19
N LYS A 163 -12.87 -28.00 -2.30
CA LYS A 163 -12.85 -28.23 -0.84
C LYS A 163 -13.43 -29.61 -0.49
N LEU A 164 -14.58 -29.97 -1.06
CA LEU A 164 -15.21 -31.28 -0.86
C LEU A 164 -14.35 -32.43 -1.41
N ARG A 165 -13.78 -32.24 -2.59
CA ARG A 165 -12.85 -33.14 -3.28
C ARG A 165 -11.62 -33.43 -2.42
N PHE A 166 -11.00 -32.40 -1.83
CA PHE A 166 -9.86 -32.53 -0.92
C PHE A 166 -10.21 -33.39 0.31
N LEU A 167 -11.30 -33.06 1.00
CA LEU A 167 -11.78 -33.83 2.16
C LEU A 167 -12.05 -35.30 1.81
N ARG A 168 -12.71 -35.55 0.67
CA ARG A 168 -12.96 -36.91 0.16
C ARG A 168 -11.69 -37.67 -0.18
N SER A 169 -10.67 -36.99 -0.71
CA SER A 169 -9.38 -37.61 -1.03
C SER A 169 -8.65 -38.06 0.25
N ARG A 170 -8.61 -37.19 1.27
CA ARG A 170 -8.05 -37.49 2.59
C ARG A 170 -8.76 -38.68 3.26
N TRP A 171 -10.10 -38.69 3.26
CA TRP A 171 -10.89 -39.80 3.82
C TRP A 171 -10.61 -41.15 3.13
N MET A 172 -10.41 -41.14 1.81
CA MET A 172 -10.07 -42.36 1.06
C MET A 172 -8.65 -42.87 1.38
N GLU A 173 -7.71 -41.98 1.65
CA GLU A 173 -6.35 -42.32 2.08
C GLU A 173 -6.36 -42.95 3.50
N GLU A 174 -7.12 -42.35 4.42
CA GLU A 174 -7.31 -42.85 5.79
C GLU A 174 -7.99 -44.24 5.82
N THR A 175 -8.99 -44.47 4.97
CA THR A 175 -9.79 -45.71 4.98
C THR A 175 -9.19 -46.89 4.20
N LYS A 176 -8.09 -46.69 3.46
CA LYS A 176 -7.37 -47.73 2.67
C LYS A 176 -8.27 -48.61 1.79
N VAL A 177 -9.41 -48.11 1.33
CA VAL A 177 -10.35 -48.87 0.49
C VAL A 177 -9.72 -49.07 -0.89
N LYS A 178 -9.03 -50.20 -1.07
CA LYS A 178 -8.56 -50.68 -2.37
C LYS A 178 -9.79 -51.03 -3.21
N LEU A 179 -10.20 -50.10 -4.07
CA LEU A 179 -11.12 -50.41 -5.17
C LEU A 179 -10.51 -51.57 -5.99
N PRO A 180 -11.27 -52.64 -6.27
CA PRO A 180 -10.76 -53.76 -7.05
C PRO A 180 -10.40 -53.30 -8.46
N ALA A 181 -9.16 -53.55 -8.88
CA ALA A 181 -8.56 -52.94 -10.07
C ALA A 181 -9.29 -53.28 -11.38
N ASP A 182 -9.96 -54.44 -11.44
CA ASP A 182 -10.38 -55.06 -12.71
C ASP A 182 -11.88 -54.91 -13.04
N LYS A 183 -12.69 -54.23 -12.22
CA LYS A 183 -14.13 -54.07 -12.49
C LYS A 183 -14.61 -52.64 -12.31
N LEU A 184 -14.68 -51.94 -13.44
CA LEU A 184 -15.13 -50.57 -13.62
C LEU A 184 -14.34 -49.57 -12.78
N ILE A 185 -13.53 -48.75 -13.45
CA ILE A 185 -12.99 -47.51 -12.90
C ILE A 185 -14.14 -46.77 -12.21
N ALA A 186 -14.13 -46.77 -10.87
CA ALA A 186 -15.26 -46.28 -10.08
C ALA A 186 -15.61 -44.86 -10.54
N GLY A 187 -16.91 -44.60 -10.77
CA GLY A 187 -17.46 -43.46 -11.52
C GLY A 187 -17.22 -42.07 -10.91
N ARG A 188 -15.95 -41.74 -10.69
CA ARG A 188 -15.44 -40.53 -10.10
C ARG A 188 -15.00 -39.62 -11.24
N LYS A 189 -15.79 -38.58 -11.51
CA LYS A 189 -15.56 -37.61 -12.58
C LYS A 189 -14.36 -36.66 -12.33
N ASP A 190 -13.45 -37.02 -11.43
CA ASP A 190 -12.44 -36.13 -10.86
C ASP A 190 -11.00 -36.50 -11.27
N GLN A 191 -10.85 -37.62 -11.98
CA GLN A 191 -9.60 -38.39 -12.08
C GLN A 191 -8.50 -37.69 -12.86
N LEU A 192 -8.85 -36.73 -13.72
CA LEU A 192 -7.89 -35.96 -14.53
C LEU A 192 -7.27 -34.76 -13.81
N ILE A 193 -7.74 -34.42 -12.60
CA ILE A 193 -7.17 -33.33 -11.80
C ILE A 193 -6.20 -33.93 -10.79
N ILE A 194 -4.95 -33.46 -10.80
CA ILE A 194 -3.92 -33.86 -9.85
C ILE A 194 -3.76 -32.74 -8.82
N ASP A 195 -4.15 -32.99 -7.57
CA ASP A 195 -4.09 -31.99 -6.51
C ASP A 195 -2.62 -31.76 -6.08
N SER A 196 -2.15 -30.52 -6.20
CA SER A 196 -0.79 -30.15 -5.79
C SER A 196 -0.66 -30.13 -4.26
N ARG A 197 0.57 -30.29 -3.75
CA ARG A 197 0.82 -30.27 -2.29
C ARG A 197 0.50 -28.92 -1.62
N MET A 198 0.41 -27.84 -2.41
CA MET A 198 0.14 -26.46 -1.98
C MET A 198 -1.22 -25.95 -2.48
N CYS A 199 -2.21 -26.84 -2.72
CA CYS A 199 -3.53 -26.40 -3.16
C CYS A 199 -4.26 -25.61 -2.04
N PRO A 200 -5.05 -24.55 -2.36
CA PRO A 200 -5.66 -23.69 -1.34
C PRO A 200 -6.49 -24.42 -0.26
N PRO A 201 -7.32 -25.45 -0.59
CA PRO A 201 -8.04 -26.21 0.44
C PRO A 201 -7.12 -26.93 1.45
N LYS A 202 -5.93 -27.32 1.02
CA LYS A 202 -4.94 -28.00 1.87
C LYS A 202 -4.16 -27.01 2.72
N VAL A 203 -3.78 -25.86 2.17
CA VAL A 203 -3.18 -24.74 2.92
C VAL A 203 -4.13 -24.29 4.03
N ASN A 204 -5.41 -24.06 3.70
CA ASN A 204 -6.44 -23.66 4.67
C ASN A 204 -6.82 -24.76 5.70
N SER A 205 -6.31 -25.98 5.56
CA SER A 205 -6.57 -27.09 6.49
C SER A 205 -5.46 -27.31 7.53
N SER A 206 -4.37 -26.54 7.45
CA SER A 206 -3.20 -26.66 8.32
C SER A 206 -2.72 -25.28 8.70
N ASP A 207 -2.83 -24.94 9.99
CA ASP A 207 -2.49 -23.62 10.53
C ASP A 207 -1.06 -23.21 10.11
N VAL A 208 -0.10 -24.14 10.23
CA VAL A 208 1.32 -23.95 9.84
C VAL A 208 1.49 -23.61 8.36
N LEU A 209 0.70 -24.19 7.46
CA LEU A 209 0.77 -23.85 6.03
C LEU A 209 0.08 -22.52 5.74
N SER A 210 -1.00 -22.19 6.46
CA SER A 210 -1.68 -20.91 6.34
C SER A 210 -0.82 -19.73 6.80
N GLU A 211 -0.01 -19.92 7.85
CA GLU A 211 0.98 -18.94 8.32
C GLU A 211 2.17 -18.80 7.35
N LEU A 212 2.60 -19.90 6.73
CA LEU A 212 3.69 -19.90 5.74
C LEU A 212 3.34 -19.10 4.47
N VAL A 213 2.07 -19.15 4.03
CA VAL A 213 1.57 -18.42 2.85
C VAL A 213 0.93 -17.10 3.29
N PHE A 214 1.78 -16.17 3.74
CA PHE A 214 1.33 -14.89 4.29
C PHE A 214 0.95 -13.82 3.25
N THR A 215 1.25 -14.02 1.98
CA THR A 215 0.94 -13.08 0.91
C THR A 215 -0.49 -13.28 0.40
N SER A 216 -1.36 -12.31 0.66
CA SER A 216 -2.71 -12.25 0.09
C SER A 216 -2.89 -11.00 -0.78
N HIS A 217 -3.64 -11.13 -1.87
CA HIS A 217 -4.01 -10.01 -2.74
C HIS A 217 -4.78 -8.89 -2.00
N MET A 218 -5.39 -9.20 -0.85
CA MET A 218 -6.15 -8.25 -0.03
C MET A 218 -5.32 -7.67 1.13
N SER A 219 -4.21 -8.32 1.50
CA SER A 219 -3.36 -7.90 2.61
C SER A 219 -2.27 -6.94 2.15
N SER A 220 -2.07 -5.84 2.88
CA SER A 220 -0.92 -4.95 2.71
C SER A 220 0.32 -5.41 3.50
N VAL A 221 0.36 -6.68 3.94
CA VAL A 221 1.47 -7.26 4.71
C VAL A 221 2.54 -7.72 3.73
N TYR A 222 3.78 -7.25 3.91
CA TYR A 222 4.86 -7.55 2.97
C TYR A 222 6.00 -8.38 3.61
N THR A 223 6.26 -8.24 4.90
CA THR A 223 7.16 -9.13 5.66
C THR A 223 6.62 -9.41 7.07
N PHE A 224 7.30 -10.33 7.75
CA PHE A 224 7.14 -10.58 9.18
C PHE A 224 8.49 -10.25 9.81
N THR A 225 8.48 -9.43 10.88
CA THR A 225 9.70 -9.00 11.56
C THR A 225 9.65 -9.32 13.03
N ASP A 226 10.74 -9.89 13.54
CA ASP A 226 10.92 -10.16 14.96
C ASP A 226 11.42 -8.90 15.66
N HIS A 227 10.59 -8.34 16.54
CA HIS A 227 10.94 -7.15 17.32
C HIS A 227 11.34 -7.55 18.73
N VAL A 228 12.63 -7.40 19.06
CA VAL A 228 13.15 -7.56 20.42
C VAL A 228 13.19 -6.19 21.10
N ILE A 229 12.17 -5.87 21.88
CA ILE A 229 12.08 -4.62 22.64
C ILE A 229 12.89 -4.80 23.93
N ARG A 230 14.09 -4.21 23.96
CA ARG A 230 14.95 -4.16 25.15
C ARG A 230 14.81 -2.80 25.82
N HIS A 231 14.60 -2.81 27.14
CA HIS A 231 14.78 -1.63 27.96
C HIS A 231 16.28 -1.53 28.30
N ILE A 232 16.89 -0.39 27.98
CA ILE A 232 18.32 -0.13 28.15
C ILE A 232 18.45 1.21 28.92
N PRO A 233 19.39 1.36 29.86
CA PRO A 233 19.69 2.66 30.48
C PRO A 233 20.12 3.72 29.45
N GLU A 234 20.09 4.99 29.85
CA GLU A 234 20.44 6.09 28.95
C GLU A 234 21.95 6.09 28.69
N THR A 235 22.36 5.67 27.48
CA THR A 235 23.80 5.69 27.13
C THR A 235 24.33 7.12 27.08
N MET A 236 25.64 7.31 27.26
CA MET A 236 26.25 8.63 27.11
C MET A 236 25.95 9.28 25.75
N ASN A 237 25.83 8.50 24.67
CA ASN A 237 25.43 9.01 23.36
C ASN A 237 23.97 9.49 23.34
N HIS A 238 23.05 8.83 24.06
CA HIS A 238 21.68 9.31 24.23
C HIS A 238 21.65 10.62 25.04
N ARG A 239 22.44 10.69 26.12
CA ARG A 239 22.59 11.87 26.99
C ARG A 239 23.21 13.06 26.24
N ILE A 240 24.20 12.83 25.38
CA ILE A 240 24.81 13.81 24.46
C ILE A 240 23.84 14.23 23.35
N MET A 241 23.07 13.32 22.76
CA MET A 241 22.05 13.70 21.76
C MET A 241 20.94 14.56 22.40
N ARG A 242 20.56 14.27 23.65
CA ARG A 242 19.59 15.06 24.40
C ARG A 242 20.15 16.45 24.74
N SER A 243 21.37 16.58 25.25
CA SER A 243 21.98 17.89 25.53
C SER A 243 22.26 18.70 24.26
N LYS A 244 22.61 18.07 23.14
CA LYS A 244 22.71 18.74 21.82
C LYS A 244 21.37 19.29 21.35
N LYS A 245 20.24 18.65 21.67
CA LYS A 245 18.90 19.09 21.27
C LYS A 245 18.34 20.24 22.12
N GLU A 246 18.92 20.48 23.31
CA GLU A 246 18.58 21.62 24.18
C GLU A 246 19.50 22.84 24.02
N ARG A 247 20.61 22.75 23.28
CA ARG A 247 21.31 23.96 22.84
C ARG A 247 20.34 24.79 21.98
N PRO A 248 19.90 26.00 22.37
CA PRO A 248 19.31 26.91 21.41
C PRO A 248 20.36 27.16 20.33
N LEU A 249 19.93 27.24 19.07
CA LEU A 249 20.80 27.72 18.00
C LEU A 249 21.26 29.12 18.41
N LEU A 250 22.54 29.26 18.75
CA LEU A 250 23.14 30.56 18.99
C LEU A 250 22.97 31.38 17.73
N ILE A 251 22.42 32.57 17.91
CA ILE A 251 22.25 33.54 16.85
C ILE A 251 23.65 33.95 16.43
N GLU A 252 24.00 33.77 15.15
CA GLU A 252 25.03 34.58 14.54
C GLU A 252 24.50 36.02 14.53
N GLU A 253 24.90 36.78 15.56
CA GLU A 253 24.69 38.22 15.57
C GLU A 253 25.53 38.80 14.44
N LEU A 254 24.86 39.33 13.42
CA LEU A 254 25.48 40.26 12.47
C LEU A 254 25.98 41.46 13.29
N PRO A 255 27.30 41.73 13.35
CA PRO A 255 27.79 42.89 14.08
C PRO A 255 27.45 44.15 13.29
N ASP A 256 26.59 45.00 13.86
CA ASP A 256 26.22 46.28 13.27
C ASP A 256 27.45 47.21 13.17
N SER A 257 27.71 47.63 11.93
CA SER A 257 28.58 48.72 11.47
C SER A 257 29.24 49.63 12.53
N GLN A 258 30.58 49.63 12.53
CA GLN A 258 31.37 50.86 12.74
C GLN A 258 32.23 51.13 11.50
N ALA A 259 32.21 52.37 11.03
CA ALA A 259 32.93 52.80 9.83
C ALA A 259 34.22 53.53 10.21
N LEU A 260 35.34 53.19 9.55
CA LEU A 260 36.12 54.09 8.67
C LEU A 260 37.47 53.48 8.28
N THR A 261 37.85 53.65 7.00
CA THR A 261 39.23 53.62 6.43
C THR A 261 40.13 52.41 6.78
N SER A 262 40.59 51.56 5.87
CA SER A 262 41.33 51.89 4.64
C SER A 262 41.60 50.65 3.75
N GLU A 263 41.53 50.86 2.43
CA GLU A 263 42.24 50.17 1.33
C GLU A 263 42.50 48.64 1.32
N SER A 264 41.90 48.04 0.29
CA SER A 264 42.50 47.11 -0.69
C SER A 264 42.32 45.58 -0.56
N ASN A 265 41.90 45.02 -1.70
CA ASN A 265 42.11 43.65 -2.20
C ASN A 265 41.45 42.46 -1.48
N ASP A 266 40.34 41.99 -2.04
CA ASP A 266 40.09 40.55 -2.19
C ASP A 266 39.35 40.24 -3.52
N PRO A 267 39.55 39.08 -4.18
CA PRO A 267 39.27 38.93 -5.60
C PRO A 267 38.15 37.92 -5.91
N PHE A 268 36.87 38.34 -5.91
CA PHE A 268 35.76 37.43 -6.27
C PHE A 268 34.60 38.03 -7.08
N ASP A 269 34.72 39.27 -7.57
CA ASP A 269 33.60 40.00 -8.22
C ASP A 269 33.55 39.88 -9.76
N ASN A 270 34.34 38.97 -10.34
CA ASN A 270 34.40 38.72 -11.78
C ASN A 270 33.97 37.29 -12.14
N LEU A 271 32.68 36.96 -11.97
CA LEU A 271 31.94 36.03 -12.85
C LEU A 271 30.44 36.01 -12.46
N ILE A 272 29.61 36.80 -13.16
CA ILE A 272 28.17 36.59 -13.49
C ILE A 272 27.69 37.88 -14.21
N LYS A 273 28.08 38.06 -15.47
CA LYS A 273 27.42 38.96 -16.44
C LYS A 273 27.68 38.50 -17.89
N SER A 274 27.09 37.37 -18.28
CA SER A 274 26.80 37.09 -19.69
C SER A 274 25.81 35.92 -19.86
N GLU A 275 24.65 36.25 -20.43
CA GLU A 275 23.73 35.34 -21.11
C GLU A 275 23.12 36.13 -22.29
N PRO A 276 22.56 35.50 -23.34
CA PRO A 276 22.76 34.12 -23.80
C PRO A 276 23.08 34.04 -25.31
N GLY A 277 23.44 32.85 -25.81
CA GLY A 277 23.59 32.59 -27.24
C GLY A 277 23.44 31.11 -27.59
N LEU A 278 22.35 30.75 -28.28
CA LEU A 278 22.13 29.40 -28.83
C LEU A 278 23.20 29.05 -29.87
N ILE A 279 23.57 27.77 -29.99
CA ILE A 279 23.46 27.00 -31.25
C ILE A 279 23.75 25.49 -31.03
N LYS A 280 22.81 24.66 -31.52
CA LYS A 280 22.90 23.23 -31.93
C LYS A 280 23.55 22.17 -31.01
N PHE A 281 22.71 21.20 -30.62
CA PHE A 281 23.11 19.79 -30.50
C PHE A 281 22.78 19.08 -31.83
N GLU A 282 23.70 18.25 -32.32
CA GLU A 282 23.43 17.22 -33.35
C GLU A 282 23.37 15.84 -32.67
N PRO A 283 22.63 14.87 -33.26
CA PRO A 283 22.39 13.57 -32.64
C PRO A 283 23.54 12.57 -32.87
N LEU A 284 23.55 11.49 -32.10
CA LEU A 284 24.34 10.29 -32.41
C LEU A 284 23.39 9.15 -32.78
N ASP A 285 23.70 8.50 -33.88
CA ASP A 285 22.75 7.73 -34.71
C ASP A 285 22.42 6.32 -34.20
N ASP A 286 21.34 5.81 -34.78
CA ASP A 286 20.96 4.40 -34.81
C ASP A 286 22.06 3.50 -35.40
N MET A 287 22.15 2.26 -34.91
CA MET A 287 22.78 1.16 -35.64
C MET A 287 21.84 -0.06 -35.62
N GLU A 288 21.42 -0.46 -36.82
CA GLU A 288 20.36 -1.45 -37.04
C GLU A 288 20.78 -2.89 -36.76
N SER A 289 19.76 -3.71 -36.47
CA SER A 289 19.81 -5.16 -36.56
C SER A 289 19.93 -5.69 -37.99
N PRO A 290 20.63 -6.82 -38.23
CA PRO A 290 20.38 -7.66 -39.41
C PRO A 290 19.72 -9.00 -39.04
N MET A 291 18.70 -9.40 -39.79
CA MET A 291 18.12 -10.75 -39.73
C MET A 291 18.71 -11.68 -40.79
N SER A 292 18.70 -12.98 -40.46
CA SER A 292 18.71 -14.15 -41.36
C SER A 292 19.99 -14.48 -42.14
N ARG A 293 20.53 -15.68 -41.88
CA ARG A 293 20.59 -16.76 -42.88
C ARG A 293 20.82 -18.14 -42.22
N GLU A 294 20.45 -19.18 -42.95
CA GLU A 294 20.35 -20.56 -42.48
C GLU A 294 21.70 -21.29 -42.52
N ALA A 295 21.91 -22.30 -41.64
CA ALA A 295 22.10 -23.70 -42.06
C ALA A 295 22.67 -24.63 -40.94
N LYS A 296 21.87 -25.65 -40.59
CA LYS A 296 22.19 -27.09 -40.46
C LYS A 296 23.40 -27.60 -39.60
N SER A 297 23.09 -28.69 -38.86
CA SER A 297 23.97 -29.84 -38.52
C SER A 297 25.06 -29.64 -37.44
N LEU A 298 25.44 -30.58 -36.56
CA LEU A 298 24.97 -31.92 -36.13
C LEU A 298 24.98 -31.95 -34.56
N GLU A 299 24.04 -32.58 -33.85
CA GLU A 299 23.98 -34.01 -33.46
C GLU A 299 25.19 -34.63 -32.69
N LYS A 300 24.85 -35.22 -31.54
CA LYS A 300 25.40 -36.45 -30.88
C LYS A 300 26.53 -36.43 -29.82
N ILE A 301 26.10 -36.90 -28.63
CA ILE A 301 26.69 -37.96 -27.76
C ILE A 301 27.97 -37.65 -26.97
N GLY A 302 27.93 -37.92 -25.65
CA GLY A 302 29.14 -38.09 -24.83
C GLY A 302 28.94 -38.02 -23.31
N SER A 303 28.45 -39.08 -22.68
CA SER A 303 28.76 -39.39 -21.27
C SER A 303 29.52 -40.72 -21.23
N PRO A 304 30.37 -40.99 -20.22
CA PRO A 304 29.95 -41.99 -19.22
C PRO A 304 30.61 -41.95 -17.82
N SER A 305 29.81 -42.19 -16.76
CA SER A 305 30.13 -43.10 -15.61
C SER A 305 31.33 -42.80 -14.68
N LYS A 306 31.56 -43.38 -13.48
CA LYS A 306 30.79 -44.25 -12.53
C LYS A 306 31.53 -44.28 -11.16
N GLY A 307 30.87 -44.73 -10.09
CA GLY A 307 31.49 -45.25 -8.84
C GLY A 307 31.17 -44.42 -7.59
N SER A 308 30.37 -44.83 -6.60
CA SER A 308 30.31 -46.05 -5.75
C SER A 308 31.13 -45.95 -4.45
N GLY A 309 30.46 -45.91 -3.29
CA GLY A 309 31.15 -45.92 -1.98
C GLY A 309 30.26 -45.67 -0.75
N SER A 310 29.68 -46.73 -0.19
CA SER A 310 29.16 -46.81 1.18
C SER A 310 29.49 -48.21 1.69
N PRO A 311 29.82 -48.40 2.99
CA PRO A 311 28.75 -48.83 3.92
C PRO A 311 28.95 -48.49 5.43
N HIS A 312 27.84 -48.60 6.21
CA HIS A 312 27.65 -49.19 7.57
C HIS A 312 28.72 -49.05 8.72
N LYS A 313 28.42 -49.15 10.03
CA LYS A 313 27.20 -49.39 10.86
C LYS A 313 27.48 -49.08 12.36
N GLY A 314 26.42 -48.89 13.16
CA GLY A 314 26.38 -49.18 14.62
C GLY A 314 26.75 -48.02 15.57
N GLY A 315 26.20 -47.92 16.80
CA GLY A 315 25.10 -48.66 17.43
C GLY A 315 25.33 -49.04 18.91
N GLY A 316 24.70 -48.31 19.86
CA GLY A 316 24.70 -48.59 21.32
C GLY A 316 24.83 -47.27 22.13
N SER A 317 23.83 -46.74 22.85
CA SER A 317 22.97 -47.26 23.94
C SER A 317 23.65 -47.39 25.31
N HIS A 318 23.35 -46.49 26.26
CA HIS A 318 23.14 -46.70 27.73
C HIS A 318 22.92 -45.33 28.42
N LYS A 319 21.71 -45.03 28.92
CA LYS A 319 21.20 -45.15 30.32
C LYS A 319 21.76 -44.16 31.39
N SER A 320 20.96 -43.13 31.68
CA SER A 320 20.58 -42.56 33.00
C SER A 320 21.47 -42.72 34.26
N SER A 321 21.66 -41.63 35.03
CA SER A 321 21.12 -41.49 36.41
C SER A 321 21.48 -40.16 37.11
N HIS A 322 20.70 -39.79 38.14
CA HIS A 322 20.96 -38.64 39.03
C HIS A 322 21.93 -38.99 40.17
N LYS A 323 22.72 -38.01 40.67
CA LYS A 323 22.59 -37.47 42.05
C LYS A 323 23.55 -36.29 42.39
N ARG A 324 23.21 -35.62 43.50
CA ARG A 324 23.97 -34.61 44.28
C ARG A 324 25.29 -35.23 44.84
N SER A 325 26.29 -34.55 45.41
CA SER A 325 26.35 -33.28 46.19
C SER A 325 27.81 -32.82 46.44
N SER A 326 27.99 -31.62 47.06
CA SER A 326 29.12 -31.18 47.92
C SER A 326 30.54 -31.00 47.31
N SER A 327 31.47 -30.17 47.81
CA SER A 327 31.44 -28.93 48.65
C SER A 327 32.87 -28.38 48.87
N GLY A 328 33.07 -27.06 49.02
CA GLY A 328 34.34 -26.47 49.52
C GLY A 328 34.58 -25.03 49.02
N SER A 329 34.37 -23.99 49.85
CA SER A 329 35.42 -23.14 50.50
C SER A 329 36.38 -22.42 49.52
N LYS A 330 36.66 -21.11 49.56
CA LYS A 330 36.47 -19.97 50.52
C LYS A 330 36.70 -18.65 49.71
N HIS A 331 36.62 -17.39 50.19
CA HIS A 331 36.40 -16.75 51.50
C HIS A 331 35.77 -15.33 51.32
N SER A 332 35.19 -14.78 52.40
CA SER A 332 35.09 -13.34 52.81
C SER A 332 35.37 -12.22 51.76
N SER A 333 34.42 -11.40 51.31
CA SER A 333 33.61 -10.38 52.04
C SER A 333 34.39 -9.26 52.75
N ARG A 334 34.16 -7.99 52.35
CA ARG A 334 34.33 -6.81 53.20
C ARG A 334 33.20 -5.82 52.90
N LYS A 335 32.33 -5.57 53.88
CA LYS A 335 31.27 -4.56 53.80
C LYS A 335 31.85 -3.18 54.10
N HIS A 336 31.40 -2.16 53.38
CA HIS A 336 31.12 -0.87 53.99
C HIS A 336 29.71 -0.44 53.58
N SER A 337 28.97 0.06 54.56
CA SER A 337 27.63 0.60 54.41
C SER A 337 27.47 1.75 55.38
N ILE A 338 27.16 2.96 54.91
CA ILE A 338 26.56 4.03 55.71
C ILE A 338 25.80 5.01 54.79
N LYS A 339 24.48 5.07 55.06
CA LYS A 339 23.52 6.18 54.95
C LYS A 339 23.23 6.93 53.63
N LYS A 340 21.93 7.28 53.55
CA LYS A 340 21.22 8.10 52.55
C LYS A 340 21.57 9.59 52.70
N GLU A 341 21.50 10.40 51.63
CA GLU A 341 20.33 11.22 51.25
C GLU A 341 20.60 11.98 49.91
N PRO A 342 19.63 12.70 49.29
CA PRO A 342 19.66 12.95 47.85
C PRO A 342 20.57 14.11 47.44
N THR A 343 21.52 13.85 46.54
CA THR A 343 22.27 14.90 45.86
C THR A 343 21.51 15.39 44.64
N ASN A 344 21.06 16.65 44.68
CA ASN A 344 20.62 17.38 43.49
C ASN A 344 21.65 17.24 42.36
N GLY A 345 21.17 17.00 41.14
CA GLY A 345 22.05 16.83 39.97
C GLY A 345 22.83 18.11 39.66
N ILE A 346 24.12 18.11 39.99
CA ILE A 346 25.09 19.11 39.52
C ILE A 346 25.40 18.78 38.05
N PRO A 347 25.37 19.75 37.12
CA PRO A 347 25.80 19.50 35.74
C PRO A 347 27.27 19.10 35.69
N GLU A 348 27.53 17.90 35.16
CA GLU A 348 28.88 17.47 34.78
C GLU A 348 29.26 18.13 33.45
N ASN A 349 30.33 18.94 33.47
CA ASN A 349 30.98 19.40 32.25
C ASN A 349 31.92 18.30 31.75
N VAL A 350 31.74 17.86 30.51
CA VAL A 350 32.66 16.94 29.84
C VAL A 350 33.16 17.64 28.57
N GLU A 351 34.47 17.87 28.51
CA GLU A 351 35.16 18.41 27.34
C GLU A 351 35.42 17.29 26.33
N LEU A 352 34.97 17.49 25.08
CA LEU A 352 35.17 16.52 24.01
C LEU A 352 35.53 17.27 22.71
N GLY A 353 36.77 17.72 22.63
CA GLY A 353 37.26 18.62 21.58
C GLY A 353 37.06 20.09 21.95
N SER A 354 36.90 20.96 20.95
CA SER A 354 36.77 22.42 21.13
C SER A 354 35.45 22.90 21.74
N ASP A 355 34.49 21.99 21.96
CA ASP A 355 33.16 22.28 22.46
C ASP A 355 32.97 21.73 23.88
N SER A 356 32.68 22.61 24.84
CA SER A 356 32.19 22.21 26.16
C SER A 356 30.69 21.90 26.11
N PHE A 357 30.29 20.77 26.73
CA PHE A 357 28.89 20.35 26.80
C PHE A 357 28.45 20.23 28.27
N ILE A 358 27.39 20.97 28.62
CA ILE A 358 26.65 20.76 29.86
C ILE A 358 25.78 19.50 29.67
N LEU A 359 26.08 18.44 30.42
CA LEU A 359 25.31 17.20 30.35
C LEU A 359 24.06 17.27 31.24
N LEU A 360 22.90 16.98 30.66
CA LEU A 360 21.65 16.84 31.40
C LEU A 360 21.71 15.61 32.33
N PRO A 361 21.00 15.63 33.48
CA PRO A 361 20.94 14.51 34.41
C PRO A 361 20.26 13.30 33.75
N GLU A 362 20.80 12.11 34.01
CA GLU A 362 20.33 10.84 33.44
C GLU A 362 18.88 10.54 33.83
N PHE A 363 18.07 10.04 32.90
CA PHE A 363 16.73 9.57 33.24
C PHE A 363 16.80 8.32 34.13
N PRO A 364 16.02 8.24 35.22
CA PRO A 364 16.01 7.07 36.09
C PRO A 364 15.51 5.84 35.33
N HIS A 365 16.43 4.91 35.05
CA HIS A 365 16.13 3.71 34.30
C HIS A 365 15.29 2.74 35.14
N ILE A 366 14.04 2.52 34.73
CA ILE A 366 13.21 1.44 35.28
C ILE A 366 13.49 0.18 34.45
N GLU A 367 14.27 -0.73 35.02
CA GLU A 367 14.51 -2.05 34.43
C GLU A 367 13.17 -2.78 34.21
N ARG A 368 12.96 -3.27 32.99
CA ARG A 368 11.80 -4.06 32.59
C ARG A 368 12.30 -5.24 31.75
N PRO A 369 11.68 -6.42 31.87
CA PRO A 369 12.09 -7.59 31.08
C PRO A 369 11.99 -7.29 29.58
N ALA A 370 12.96 -7.78 28.82
CA ALA A 370 12.95 -7.63 27.36
C ALA A 370 11.75 -8.39 26.76
N MET A 371 10.95 -7.69 25.95
CA MET A 371 9.78 -8.26 25.31
C MET A 371 10.12 -8.64 23.86
N VAL A 372 10.17 -9.93 23.58
CA VAL A 372 10.26 -10.46 22.21
C VAL A 372 8.85 -10.52 21.63
N ARG A 373 8.64 -9.86 20.49
CA ARG A 373 7.45 -10.01 19.65
C ARG A 373 7.88 -10.61 18.32
N SER A 374 7.86 -11.93 18.25
CA SER A 374 8.14 -12.68 17.03
C SER A 374 7.00 -12.53 16.01
N CYS A 375 7.35 -12.61 14.73
CA CYS A 375 6.40 -12.67 13.61
C CYS A 375 5.35 -11.54 13.62
N LEU A 376 5.75 -10.28 13.86
CA LEU A 376 4.83 -9.16 13.69
C LEU A 376 4.65 -8.84 12.20
N PRO A 377 3.39 -8.75 11.69
CA PRO A 377 3.14 -8.44 10.28
C PRO A 377 3.43 -6.96 9.99
N THR A 378 4.37 -6.69 9.09
CA THR A 378 4.69 -5.33 8.65
C THR A 378 3.74 -4.91 7.53
N ASN A 379 3.01 -3.83 7.75
CA ASN A 379 2.14 -3.24 6.73
C ASN A 379 2.92 -2.22 5.90
N LEU A 380 2.60 -2.13 4.60
CA LEU A 380 3.07 -1.04 3.74
C LEU A 380 2.71 0.33 4.35
N PRO A 381 3.66 1.27 4.43
CA PRO A 381 3.41 2.62 4.93
C PRO A 381 2.31 3.35 4.14
N ALA A 382 1.48 4.11 4.84
CA ALA A 382 0.34 4.82 4.25
C ALA A 382 0.75 5.73 3.07
N PHE A 383 1.91 6.40 3.16
CA PHE A 383 2.41 7.29 2.11
C PHE A 383 2.66 6.60 0.75
N LEU A 384 2.94 5.29 0.72
CA LEU A 384 3.04 4.53 -0.54
C LEU A 384 1.66 4.17 -1.11
N MET A 385 0.63 4.14 -0.28
CA MET A 385 -0.76 3.85 -0.66
C MET A 385 -1.56 5.10 -1.06
N HIS A 386 -1.04 6.31 -0.83
CA HIS A 386 -1.71 7.60 -1.09
C HIS A 386 -1.59 8.12 -2.54
N THR A 387 -1.36 7.25 -3.53
CA THR A 387 -1.19 7.67 -4.94
C THR A 387 -2.54 8.04 -5.59
N CYS A 388 -2.84 9.34 -5.66
CA CYS A 388 -4.00 9.86 -6.36
C CYS A 388 -3.65 10.36 -7.77
N SER A 389 -4.43 9.93 -8.77
CA SER A 389 -4.30 10.46 -10.13
C SER A 389 -4.69 11.94 -10.17
N LYS A 390 -3.95 12.76 -10.94
CA LYS A 390 -4.27 14.18 -11.09
C LYS A 390 -5.57 14.42 -11.85
N ALA A 391 -5.86 13.57 -12.83
CA ALA A 391 -7.08 13.59 -13.62
C ALA A 391 -7.71 12.19 -13.70
N GLN A 392 -8.99 12.15 -14.08
CA GLN A 392 -9.74 10.96 -14.44
C GLN A 392 -10.78 11.31 -15.53
N SER A 393 -11.01 10.41 -16.48
CA SER A 393 -12.08 10.56 -17.47
C SER A 393 -13.22 9.63 -17.12
N LEU A 394 -14.44 10.09 -17.32
CA LEU A 394 -15.61 9.21 -17.41
C LEU A 394 -15.56 8.43 -18.74
N GLU A 395 -16.30 7.33 -18.80
CA GLU A 395 -16.50 6.55 -20.01
C GLU A 395 -17.27 7.38 -21.06
N LYS A 396 -16.92 7.24 -22.34
CA LYS A 396 -17.58 7.97 -23.42
C LYS A 396 -18.90 7.29 -23.78
N ALA A 397 -20.00 7.85 -23.28
CA ALA A 397 -21.34 7.36 -23.59
C ALA A 397 -21.63 7.38 -25.10
N ILE A 398 -22.36 6.38 -25.57
CA ILE A 398 -22.87 6.29 -26.95
C ILE A 398 -24.27 6.90 -26.97
N TYR A 399 -24.54 7.81 -27.90
CA TYR A 399 -25.84 8.43 -28.10
C TYR A 399 -26.38 8.13 -29.51
N CYS A 400 -27.66 7.80 -29.61
CA CYS A 400 -28.32 7.50 -30.88
C CYS A 400 -29.79 7.93 -30.81
N HIS A 401 -30.33 8.46 -31.91
CA HIS A 401 -31.74 8.87 -32.02
C HIS A 401 -32.70 7.65 -32.16
N ASP A 402 -32.66 6.72 -31.20
CA ASP A 402 -33.57 5.59 -31.11
C ASP A 402 -33.81 5.15 -29.67
N ARG A 403 -35.06 4.85 -29.32
CA ARG A 403 -35.41 4.49 -27.93
C ARG A 403 -34.83 3.14 -27.51
N THR A 404 -34.56 2.25 -28.48
CA THR A 404 -33.85 0.98 -28.27
C THR A 404 -32.40 1.19 -27.81
N ALA A 405 -31.73 2.25 -28.31
CA ALA A 405 -30.38 2.61 -27.91
C ALA A 405 -30.34 3.12 -26.47
N GLU A 406 -31.31 3.97 -26.08
CA GLU A 406 -31.49 4.40 -24.69
C GLU A 406 -31.74 3.20 -23.75
N TRP A 407 -32.63 2.28 -24.11
CA TRP A 407 -32.86 1.05 -23.32
C TRP A 407 -31.64 0.12 -23.27
N TRP A 408 -30.79 0.11 -24.30
CA TRP A 408 -29.52 -0.61 -24.28
C TRP A 408 -28.52 0.09 -23.35
N GLY A 409 -28.37 1.42 -23.44
CA GLY A 409 -27.48 2.19 -22.56
C GLY A 409 -27.88 2.09 -21.08
N VAL A 410 -29.17 2.19 -20.77
CA VAL A 410 -29.70 1.99 -19.41
C VAL A 410 -29.33 0.61 -18.88
N ARG A 411 -29.46 -0.46 -19.68
CA ARG A 411 -29.05 -1.83 -19.29
C ARG A 411 -27.54 -1.95 -19.11
N SER A 412 -26.74 -1.40 -20.01
CA SER A 412 -25.27 -1.38 -19.90
C SER A 412 -24.82 -0.70 -18.60
N HIS A 413 -25.42 0.44 -18.24
CA HIS A 413 -25.10 1.17 -17.01
C HIS A 413 -25.59 0.47 -15.73
N HIS A 414 -26.75 -0.20 -15.75
CA HIS A 414 -27.32 -0.89 -14.58
C HIS A 414 -26.91 -2.37 -14.51
N SER A 415 -26.09 -2.84 -15.44
CA SER A 415 -25.74 -4.24 -15.76
C SER A 415 -26.94 -5.10 -16.17
N ASP A 416 -26.79 -5.87 -17.26
CA ASP A 416 -27.90 -6.62 -17.88
C ASP A 416 -28.63 -7.59 -16.95
N THR A 417 -27.97 -8.12 -15.91
CA THR A 417 -28.57 -9.13 -15.01
C THR A 417 -28.11 -8.97 -13.55
N PRO A 418 -29.03 -9.12 -12.57
CA PRO A 418 -28.72 -8.92 -11.16
C PRO A 418 -27.66 -9.91 -10.64
N ASP A 419 -27.65 -11.16 -11.13
CA ASP A 419 -26.63 -12.14 -10.75
C ASP A 419 -25.24 -11.73 -11.21
N GLY A 420 -25.11 -11.04 -12.35
CA GLY A 420 -23.84 -10.52 -12.84
C GLY A 420 -23.27 -9.46 -11.89
N LEU A 421 -24.13 -8.52 -11.45
CA LEU A 421 -23.78 -7.53 -10.44
C LEU A 421 -23.42 -8.19 -9.10
N ALA A 422 -24.20 -9.18 -8.66
CA ALA A 422 -23.92 -9.94 -7.44
C ALA A 422 -22.56 -10.67 -7.51
N CYS A 423 -22.23 -11.29 -8.65
CA CYS A 423 -20.93 -11.91 -8.89
C CYS A 423 -19.78 -10.88 -8.78
N ILE A 424 -19.93 -9.69 -9.34
CA ILE A 424 -18.87 -8.66 -9.30
C ILE A 424 -18.72 -8.07 -7.89
N LEU A 425 -19.84 -7.76 -7.21
CA LEU A 425 -19.82 -7.11 -5.90
C LEU A 425 -19.40 -8.05 -4.77
N GLN A 426 -19.88 -9.30 -4.78
CA GLN A 426 -19.79 -10.26 -3.67
C GLN A 426 -19.05 -11.56 -4.02
N GLY A 427 -18.73 -11.79 -5.31
CA GLY A 427 -18.12 -13.02 -5.81
C GLY A 427 -19.12 -14.06 -6.36
N SER A 428 -20.34 -14.16 -5.80
CA SER A 428 -21.38 -15.08 -6.28
C SER A 428 -22.79 -14.62 -5.87
N PRO A 429 -23.87 -15.09 -6.54
CA PRO A 429 -25.23 -14.75 -6.15
C PRO A 429 -25.64 -15.39 -4.81
N GLN A 430 -25.09 -16.56 -4.45
CA GLN A 430 -25.29 -17.18 -3.14
C GLN A 430 -24.74 -16.28 -2.02
N LEU A 431 -23.51 -15.79 -2.16
CA LEU A 431 -22.89 -14.87 -1.20
C LEU A 431 -23.62 -13.53 -1.10
N ASP A 432 -24.23 -13.02 -2.19
CA ASP A 432 -25.07 -11.82 -2.10
C ASP A 432 -26.35 -12.06 -1.30
N MET A 433 -26.99 -13.23 -1.43
CA MET A 433 -28.15 -13.60 -0.63
C MET A 433 -27.76 -13.73 0.86
N GLU A 434 -26.69 -14.46 1.17
CA GLU A 434 -26.14 -14.57 2.53
C GLU A 434 -25.78 -13.20 3.11
N TRP A 435 -25.16 -12.32 2.32
CA TRP A 435 -24.84 -10.96 2.71
C TRP A 435 -26.09 -10.11 2.99
N ARG A 436 -27.17 -10.25 2.21
CA ARG A 436 -28.45 -9.57 2.48
C ARG A 436 -29.07 -10.05 3.80
N THR A 437 -29.03 -11.37 4.04
CA THR A 437 -29.57 -11.98 5.26
C THR A 437 -28.66 -11.86 6.49
N ARG A 438 -27.39 -11.41 6.34
CA ARG A 438 -26.38 -11.39 7.43
C ARG A 438 -26.78 -10.74 8.76
N LYS A 439 -27.81 -9.88 8.77
CA LYS A 439 -28.37 -9.33 10.01
C LYS A 439 -29.07 -10.38 10.89
N GLN A 440 -29.37 -11.55 10.31
CA GLN A 440 -30.01 -12.71 10.95
C GLN A 440 -28.97 -13.75 11.43
N SER A 441 -27.69 -13.62 11.04
CA SER A 441 -26.61 -14.54 11.44
C SER A 441 -25.67 -13.89 12.45
N PHE A 442 -25.22 -14.66 13.45
CA PHE A 442 -24.22 -14.20 14.42
C PHE A 442 -22.81 -14.12 13.83
N ALA A 443 -22.49 -14.97 12.86
CA ALA A 443 -21.26 -14.90 12.09
C ALA A 443 -21.44 -13.95 10.89
N SER A 444 -20.39 -13.18 10.58
CA SER A 444 -20.30 -12.48 9.29
C SER A 444 -20.04 -13.52 8.19
N PRO A 445 -20.78 -13.48 7.06
CA PRO A 445 -20.45 -14.31 5.90
C PRO A 445 -19.09 -13.90 5.32
N GLU A 446 -18.45 -14.85 4.63
CA GLU A 446 -17.26 -14.57 3.82
C GLU A 446 -17.64 -13.64 2.67
N VAL A 447 -16.88 -12.56 2.46
CA VAL A 447 -17.09 -11.65 1.33
C VAL A 447 -16.12 -11.95 0.20
N GLY A 448 -16.62 -11.98 -1.03
CA GLY A 448 -15.83 -12.04 -2.25
C GLY A 448 -15.93 -10.75 -3.08
N GLY A 449 -15.46 -10.82 -4.32
CA GLY A 449 -15.62 -9.75 -5.31
C GLY A 449 -15.02 -8.41 -4.90
N LEU A 450 -15.59 -7.33 -5.43
CA LEU A 450 -15.18 -5.95 -5.15
C LEU A 450 -15.28 -5.59 -3.66
N ARG A 451 -16.19 -6.24 -2.91
CA ARG A 451 -16.37 -5.95 -1.49
C ARG A 451 -15.28 -6.54 -0.59
N ALA A 452 -14.63 -7.63 -1.02
CA ALA A 452 -13.46 -8.18 -0.36
C ALA A 452 -12.20 -7.31 -0.55
N SER A 453 -12.05 -6.68 -1.71
CA SER A 453 -10.89 -5.85 -2.08
C SER A 453 -11.01 -4.39 -1.64
N TYR A 454 -11.73 -4.12 -0.54
CA TYR A 454 -12.00 -2.76 -0.10
C TYR A 454 -10.71 -1.99 0.25
N PRO A 455 -10.38 -0.89 -0.45
CA PRO A 455 -9.16 -0.11 -0.19
C PRO A 455 -9.23 0.59 1.16
N ARG A 456 -8.10 0.64 1.88
CA ARG A 456 -7.99 1.22 3.24
C ARG A 456 -8.53 2.65 3.40
N LEU A 457 -8.55 3.43 2.31
CA LEU A 457 -8.97 4.84 2.27
C LEU A 457 -10.31 5.06 1.55
N GLY A 458 -10.99 3.99 1.15
CA GLY A 458 -12.18 4.04 0.30
C GLY A 458 -11.89 4.17 -1.19
N TRP A 459 -12.94 4.02 -2.00
CA TRP A 459 -12.85 4.00 -3.47
C TRP A 459 -12.64 5.38 -4.10
N SER A 460 -13.04 6.44 -3.39
CA SER A 460 -12.85 7.82 -3.82
C SER A 460 -11.39 8.24 -3.63
N ARG A 461 -10.74 8.74 -4.70
CA ARG A 461 -9.38 9.31 -4.65
C ARG A 461 -9.33 10.72 -4.04
N ILE A 462 -10.28 11.03 -3.14
CA ILE A 462 -10.37 12.33 -2.47
C ILE A 462 -9.46 12.27 -1.23
N LEU A 463 -8.50 13.20 -1.15
CA LEU A 463 -7.57 13.34 -0.05
C LEU A 463 -8.02 14.50 0.84
N ILE A 464 -8.51 14.14 2.03
CA ILE A 464 -8.73 15.07 3.13
C ILE A 464 -7.41 15.17 3.91
N PRO A 465 -6.90 16.37 4.23
CA PRO A 465 -5.73 16.54 5.09
C PRO A 465 -5.91 15.95 6.50
N ASP A 466 -4.97 15.11 6.92
CA ASP A 466 -4.94 14.58 8.29
C ASP A 466 -4.58 15.64 9.33
N LYS A 467 -5.09 15.50 10.56
CA LYS A 467 -4.71 16.35 11.72
C LYS A 467 -3.19 16.36 11.98
N HIS A 468 -2.47 15.29 11.69
CA HIS A 468 -1.00 15.28 11.78
C HIS A 468 -0.33 16.24 10.78
N SER A 469 -0.91 16.45 9.59
CA SER A 469 -0.38 17.45 8.64
C SER A 469 -0.50 18.87 9.19
N LEU A 470 -1.53 19.16 9.99
CA LEU A 470 -1.71 20.46 10.65
C LEU A 470 -0.53 20.76 11.58
N ILE A 471 -0.21 19.83 12.49
CA ILE A 471 0.89 19.98 13.47
C ILE A 471 2.24 20.09 12.75
N MET A 472 2.48 19.25 11.74
CA MET A 472 3.75 19.23 10.99
C MET A 472 3.97 20.45 10.10
N ASP A 473 2.90 21.13 9.66
CA ASP A 473 2.98 22.32 8.80
C ASP A 473 3.48 23.58 9.59
N ALA A 474 3.55 23.56 10.93
CA ALA A 474 4.05 24.67 11.75
C ALA A 474 5.09 24.29 12.82
N GLY A 475 6.25 24.94 12.80
CA GLY A 475 7.37 24.60 13.70
C GLY A 475 7.04 24.83 15.18
N LYS A 476 6.22 25.85 15.48
CA LYS A 476 5.74 26.12 16.85
C LYS A 476 4.85 25.00 17.38
N LEU A 477 3.92 24.48 16.57
CA LEU A 477 3.03 23.39 16.99
C LEU A 477 3.80 22.07 17.16
N TYR A 478 4.71 21.76 16.24
CA TYR A 478 5.54 20.55 16.32
C TYR A 478 6.35 20.47 17.63
N VAL A 479 6.96 21.58 18.05
CA VAL A 479 7.70 21.62 19.31
C VAL A 479 6.75 21.64 20.52
N LEU A 480 5.63 22.35 20.43
CA LEU A 480 4.60 22.41 21.47
C LEU A 480 3.97 21.03 21.73
N ASP A 481 3.70 20.22 20.71
CA ASP A 481 3.19 18.84 20.84
C ASP A 481 4.16 17.94 21.62
N THR A 482 5.46 18.08 21.34
CA THR A 482 6.53 17.37 22.07
C THR A 482 6.57 17.80 23.55
N LEU A 483 6.48 19.10 23.83
CA LEU A 483 6.46 19.64 25.20
C LEU A 483 5.19 19.24 25.96
N LEU A 484 4.01 19.35 25.35
CA LEU A 484 2.74 18.97 25.97
C LEU A 484 2.72 17.48 26.33
N SER A 485 3.28 16.62 25.47
CA SER A 485 3.41 15.19 25.74
C SER A 485 4.25 14.92 27.00
N GLN A 486 5.35 15.64 27.20
CA GLN A 486 6.20 15.54 28.39
C GLN A 486 5.51 16.11 29.65
N LEU A 487 4.94 17.32 29.55
CA LEU A 487 4.27 17.98 30.68
C LEU A 487 3.03 17.22 31.16
N LYS A 488 2.30 16.60 30.23
CA LYS A 488 1.17 15.71 30.54
C LYS A 488 1.61 14.44 31.25
N ALA A 489 2.75 13.85 30.86
CA ALA A 489 3.34 12.72 31.58
C ALA A 489 3.79 13.09 33.00
N GLY A 490 4.25 14.34 33.21
CA GLY A 490 4.54 14.90 34.54
C GLY A 490 3.31 15.35 35.35
N GLY A 491 2.09 15.24 34.80
CA GLY A 491 0.86 15.65 35.50
C GLY A 491 0.67 17.16 35.65
N HIS A 492 1.44 17.97 34.93
CA HIS A 492 1.37 19.43 35.06
C HIS A 492 0.13 20.03 34.38
N ARG A 493 -0.46 21.07 34.98
CA ARG A 493 -1.49 21.89 34.33
C ARG A 493 -0.82 22.91 33.43
N VAL A 494 -1.22 22.95 32.15
CA VAL A 494 -0.67 23.87 31.15
C VAL A 494 -1.72 24.91 30.78
N LEU A 495 -1.30 26.16 30.62
CA LEU A 495 -2.12 27.27 30.15
C LEU A 495 -1.48 27.86 28.89
N ILE A 496 -2.24 27.93 27.80
CA ILE A 496 -1.77 28.43 26.50
C ILE A 496 -2.41 29.78 26.24
N TYR A 497 -1.59 30.81 26.07
CA TYR A 497 -2.03 32.15 25.66
C TYR A 497 -1.85 32.31 24.15
N SER A 498 -2.89 32.76 23.45
CA SER A 498 -2.82 33.15 22.03
C SER A 498 -3.39 34.55 21.84
N GLN A 499 -2.67 35.38 21.09
CA GLN A 499 -3.15 36.70 20.66
C GLN A 499 -4.16 36.61 19.48
N MET A 500 -4.22 35.47 18.78
CA MET A 500 -5.11 35.26 17.64
C MET A 500 -6.21 34.26 18.02
N THR A 501 -7.47 34.69 17.98
CA THR A 501 -8.64 33.85 18.32
C THR A 501 -8.68 32.58 17.47
N LYS A 502 -8.55 32.71 16.14
CA LYS A 502 -8.49 31.57 15.20
C LYS A 502 -7.38 30.55 15.47
N MET A 503 -6.37 30.88 16.28
CA MET A 503 -5.34 29.91 16.68
C MET A 503 -5.83 29.03 17.84
N ILE A 504 -6.77 29.52 18.65
CA ILE A 504 -7.45 28.74 19.69
C ILE A 504 -8.34 27.69 19.00
N ASP A 505 -9.13 28.09 18.00
CA ASP A 505 -9.94 27.19 17.15
C ASP A 505 -9.14 26.11 16.40
N LEU A 506 -7.80 26.25 16.31
CA LEU A 506 -6.88 25.27 15.70
C LEU A 506 -6.17 24.38 16.74
N LEU A 507 -6.25 24.74 18.02
CA LEU A 507 -5.69 24.02 19.17
C LEU A 507 -6.72 23.14 19.88
N GLU A 508 -8.02 23.46 19.71
CA GLU A 508 -9.19 22.65 20.12
C GLU A 508 -9.45 21.46 19.16
#